data_AF-A0A662JZ24-F1
#
_entry.id   AF-A0A662JZ24-F1
#
_cell.length_a   1.000
_cell.length_b   1.000
_cell.length_c   1.000
_cell.angle_alpha   90.00
_cell.angle_beta   90.00
_cell.angle_gamma   90.00
#
_symmetry.space_group_name_H-M   'P 1'
#
loop_
_entity.id
_entity.type
_entity.pdbx_description
1 polymer ?
#
loop_
_entity_poly.entity_id
_entity_poly.type
_entity_poly.pdbx_seq_one_letter_code
_entity_poly.pdbx_strand_id
1 'polypeptide(L)'
;MKKIWIAAAMGLLMISMATVVSAENDAQKMIYSSFYGYKKPVEIKPRYAAVLDDQQLSNRYMPTPSDHPRRAKFVGIWGYLDDNTTKGYVGGIIEKRGRFGYLRGRWNTTDNSTRGRVTGILKKGFFIGKITINNERAQRIVGLYRLDSENKVFHMRWMTPHKVGWAHCRIKLI
;
A
#
# COMPACT_ATOMS: atom_id res chain seq x y z
N MET A 1 32.13 -44.71 -18.80
CA MET A 1 32.50 -43.68 -17.80
C MET A 1 31.87 -42.31 -18.11
N LYS A 2 30.54 -42.16 -18.11
CA LYS A 2 29.84 -40.86 -18.39
C LYS A 2 28.71 -40.51 -17.39
N LYS A 3 28.36 -41.40 -16.45
CA LYS A 3 27.23 -41.19 -15.53
C LYS A 3 27.58 -40.41 -14.24
N ILE A 4 28.87 -40.28 -13.91
CA ILE A 4 29.33 -39.67 -12.65
C ILE A 4 29.32 -38.13 -12.71
N TRP A 5 29.55 -37.55 -13.90
CA TRP A 5 29.63 -36.09 -14.07
C TRP A 5 28.28 -35.37 -14.00
N ILE A 6 27.18 -36.04 -14.36
CA ILE A 6 25.84 -35.43 -14.38
C ILE A 6 25.29 -35.26 -12.95
N ALA A 7 25.56 -36.22 -12.05
CA ALA A 7 25.11 -36.14 -10.66
C ALA A 7 25.81 -35.01 -9.89
N ALA A 8 27.11 -34.77 -10.14
CA ALA A 8 27.85 -33.69 -9.52
C ALA A 8 27.37 -32.29 -10.00
N ALA A 9 27.05 -32.15 -11.29
CA ALA A 9 26.52 -30.90 -11.84
C ALA A 9 25.11 -30.56 -11.30
N MET A 10 24.22 -31.56 -11.15
CA MET A 10 22.92 -31.35 -10.54
C MET A 10 23.03 -31.05 -9.03
N GLY A 11 23.97 -31.68 -8.32
CA GLY A 11 24.26 -31.36 -6.93
C GLY A 11 24.68 -29.90 -6.73
N LEU A 12 25.58 -29.39 -7.58
CA LEU A 12 26.01 -27.99 -7.53
C LEU A 12 24.89 -26.99 -7.87
N LEU A 13 24.01 -27.33 -8.82
CA LEU A 13 22.87 -26.51 -9.21
C LEU A 13 21.79 -26.45 -8.12
N MET A 14 21.55 -27.56 -7.43
CA MET A 14 20.61 -27.62 -6.31
C MET A 14 21.14 -26.92 -5.06
N ILE A 15 22.45 -26.99 -4.78
CA ILE A 15 23.09 -26.23 -3.70
C ILE A 15 23.02 -24.72 -3.99
N SER A 16 23.28 -24.31 -5.24
CA SER A 16 23.16 -22.92 -5.69
C SER A 16 21.73 -22.38 -5.55
N MET A 17 20.72 -23.14 -5.99
CA MET A 17 19.31 -22.74 -5.83
C MET A 17 18.87 -22.69 -4.36
N ALA A 18 19.30 -23.63 -3.52
CA ALA A 18 19.01 -23.60 -2.09
C ALA A 18 19.62 -22.39 -1.39
N THR A 19 20.84 -21.97 -1.78
CA THR A 19 21.46 -20.74 -1.25
C THR A 19 20.75 -19.46 -1.71
N VAL A 20 20.24 -19.41 -2.94
CA VAL A 20 19.48 -18.25 -3.45
C VAL A 20 18.12 -18.14 -2.76
N VAL A 21 17.42 -19.26 -2.56
CA VAL A 21 16.13 -19.30 -1.85
C VAL A 21 16.30 -18.99 -0.35
N SER A 22 17.41 -19.38 0.27
CA SER A 22 17.72 -18.99 1.65
C SER A 22 18.03 -17.50 1.77
N ALA A 23 18.81 -16.94 0.84
CA ALA A 23 19.14 -15.51 0.83
C ALA A 23 17.93 -14.62 0.57
N GLU A 24 16.97 -15.04 -0.28
CA GLU A 24 15.70 -14.32 -0.49
C GLU A 24 14.80 -14.36 0.75
N ASN A 25 14.76 -15.50 1.46
CA ASN A 25 14.00 -15.61 2.72
C ASN A 25 14.62 -14.79 3.85
N ASP A 26 15.94 -14.69 3.92
CA ASP A 26 16.64 -13.88 4.91
C ASP A 26 16.55 -12.37 4.59
N ALA A 27 16.56 -12.00 3.31
CA ALA A 27 16.26 -10.63 2.87
C ALA A 27 14.80 -10.24 3.17
N GLN A 28 13.83 -11.14 2.95
CA GLN A 28 12.43 -10.90 3.32
C GLN A 28 12.25 -10.78 4.84
N LYS A 29 12.96 -11.58 5.64
CA LYS A 29 12.95 -11.47 7.11
C LYS A 29 13.59 -10.19 7.62
N MET A 30 14.69 -9.73 7.02
CA MET A 30 15.32 -8.45 7.37
C MET A 30 14.46 -7.23 6.96
N ILE A 31 13.74 -7.33 5.83
CA ILE A 31 12.76 -6.30 5.43
C ILE A 31 11.53 -6.33 6.35
N TYR A 32 11.09 -7.50 6.83
CA TYR A 32 9.97 -7.60 7.77
C TYR A 32 10.34 -7.11 9.19
N SER A 33 11.55 -7.42 9.68
CA SER A 33 11.97 -7.05 11.04
C SER A 33 12.33 -5.57 11.20
N SER A 34 12.87 -4.93 10.15
CA SER A 34 13.14 -3.49 10.15
C SER A 34 11.87 -2.64 10.03
N PHE A 35 10.79 -3.17 9.44
CA PHE A 35 9.50 -2.48 9.29
C PHE A 35 8.52 -2.70 10.46
N TYR A 36 8.57 -3.84 11.13
CA TYR A 36 7.74 -4.16 12.29
C TYR A 36 8.64 -4.58 13.45
N GLY A 37 8.95 -3.66 14.37
CA GLY A 37 9.55 -4.02 15.65
C GLY A 37 8.68 -5.08 16.34
N TYR A 38 9.13 -6.33 16.32
CA TYR A 38 8.38 -7.48 16.83
C TYR A 38 8.33 -7.40 18.36
N LYS A 39 7.26 -6.82 18.92
CA LYS A 39 6.89 -7.05 20.32
C LYS A 39 6.00 -8.29 20.37
N LYS A 40 6.28 -9.22 21.29
CA LYS A 40 5.57 -10.50 21.47
C LYS A 40 4.03 -10.30 21.39
N PRO A 41 3.28 -11.22 20.77
CA PRO A 41 1.83 -11.11 20.70
C PRO A 41 1.24 -11.15 22.11
N VAL A 42 0.48 -10.12 22.47
CA VAL A 42 -0.37 -10.13 23.66
C VAL A 42 -1.55 -11.04 23.33
N GLU A 43 -1.73 -12.09 24.13
CA GLU A 43 -2.81 -13.04 24.01
C GLU A 43 -4.15 -12.35 24.36
N ILE A 44 -4.91 -11.95 23.34
CA ILE A 44 -6.24 -11.38 23.52
C ILE A 44 -7.24 -12.53 23.61
N LYS A 45 -7.69 -12.86 24.82
CA LYS A 45 -8.81 -13.80 25.02
C LYS A 45 -10.11 -13.20 24.43
N PRO A 46 -10.87 -13.93 23.59
CA PRO A 46 -12.13 -13.43 23.08
C PRO A 46 -13.17 -13.43 24.20
N ARG A 47 -13.64 -12.25 24.60
CA ARG A 47 -14.80 -12.09 25.48
C ARG A 47 -16.04 -12.05 24.60
N TYR A 48 -16.79 -13.15 24.56
CA TYR A 48 -18.15 -13.15 24.00
C TYR A 48 -19.06 -12.29 24.89
N ALA A 49 -19.76 -11.31 24.29
CA ALA A 49 -20.97 -10.59 24.73
C ALA A 49 -20.94 -9.19 24.07
N ALA A 50 -22.00 -8.58 23.55
CA ALA A 50 -23.43 -8.86 23.57
C ALA A 50 -24.04 -8.23 22.30
N VAL A 51 -25.16 -8.78 21.84
CA VAL A 51 -26.03 -8.11 20.86
C VAL A 51 -26.55 -6.83 21.51
N LEU A 52 -26.00 -5.69 21.12
CA LEU A 52 -26.54 -4.38 21.50
C LEU A 52 -27.53 -3.96 20.42
N ASP A 53 -28.77 -3.76 20.85
CA ASP A 53 -29.93 -3.30 20.09
C ASP A 53 -29.62 -2.03 19.29
N ASP A 54 -29.84 -2.10 17.97
CA ASP A 54 -29.48 -1.06 16.98
C ASP A 54 -30.14 0.30 17.26
N GLN A 55 -31.23 0.32 18.04
CA GLN A 55 -31.95 1.55 18.39
C GLN A 55 -31.19 2.46 19.39
N GLN A 56 -30.26 1.95 20.20
CA GLN A 56 -29.51 2.80 21.14
C GLN A 56 -28.26 3.46 20.55
N LEU A 57 -27.77 3.00 19.39
CA LEU A 57 -26.61 3.56 18.70
C LEU A 57 -26.93 4.81 17.86
N SER A 58 -28.19 5.03 17.49
CA SER A 58 -28.60 6.16 16.65
C SER A 58 -28.67 7.49 17.41
N ASN A 59 -29.01 7.48 18.71
CA ASN A 59 -29.27 8.70 19.49
C ASN A 59 -28.03 9.39 20.09
N ARG A 60 -26.82 8.82 19.96
CA ARG A 60 -25.57 9.48 20.41
C ARG A 60 -24.74 10.13 19.29
N TYR A 61 -25.14 9.98 18.03
CA TYR A 61 -24.42 10.54 16.89
C TYR A 61 -25.16 11.74 16.31
N MET A 62 -25.27 12.80 17.09
CA MET A 62 -25.41 14.14 16.53
C MET A 62 -24.03 14.52 15.94
N PRO A 63 -23.89 14.72 14.61
CA PRO A 63 -22.66 15.27 14.06
C PRO A 63 -22.49 16.69 14.61
N THR A 64 -21.46 16.91 15.42
CA THR A 64 -21.08 18.26 15.86
C THR A 64 -20.73 19.11 14.63
N PRO A 65 -21.15 20.39 14.57
CA PRO A 65 -21.10 21.25 13.37
C PRO A 65 -19.69 21.75 12.97
N SER A 66 -18.63 20.98 13.22
CA SER A 66 -17.26 21.26 12.72
C SER A 66 -16.91 20.47 11.45
N ASP A 67 -17.93 20.01 10.71
CA ASP A 67 -17.85 19.19 9.50
C ASP A 67 -17.41 19.97 8.25
N HIS A 68 -16.41 20.86 8.38
CA HIS A 68 -15.65 21.24 7.21
C HIS A 68 -14.89 20.01 6.71
N PRO A 69 -15.03 19.61 5.43
CA PRO A 69 -14.30 18.47 4.91
C PRO A 69 -12.81 18.77 5.04
N ARG A 70 -12.13 18.12 6.00
CA ARG A 70 -10.68 18.21 6.13
C ARG A 70 -10.08 17.67 4.85
N ARG A 71 -9.52 18.58 4.06
CA ARG A 71 -8.85 18.27 2.80
C ARG A 71 -7.36 18.28 3.05
N ALA A 72 -6.66 17.38 2.39
CA ALA A 72 -5.22 17.31 2.44
C ALA A 72 -4.71 17.22 1.00
N LYS A 73 -3.81 18.13 0.62
CA LYS A 73 -3.04 17.98 -0.62
C LYS A 73 -1.96 16.94 -0.38
N PHE A 74 -1.71 16.09 -1.36
CA PHE A 74 -0.56 15.19 -1.35
C PHE A 74 0.23 15.34 -2.64
N VAL A 75 1.56 15.26 -2.55
CA VAL A 75 2.48 15.29 -3.69
C VAL A 75 3.65 14.37 -3.38
N GLY A 76 4.07 13.57 -4.34
CA GLY A 76 5.09 12.56 -4.12
C GLY A 76 5.58 11.89 -5.40
N ILE A 77 6.31 10.81 -5.17
CA ILE A 77 6.90 9.96 -6.18
C ILE A 77 6.29 8.56 -6.10
N TRP A 78 6.33 7.84 -7.21
CA TRP A 78 5.90 6.45 -7.29
C TRP A 78 6.91 5.62 -8.09
N GLY A 79 6.91 4.31 -7.85
CA GLY A 79 7.77 3.35 -8.54
C GLY A 79 7.16 1.94 -8.51
N TYR A 80 7.73 1.04 -9.31
CA TYR A 80 7.43 -0.38 -9.24
C TYR A 80 8.33 -1.07 -8.19
N LEU A 81 7.88 -2.22 -7.69
CA LEU A 81 8.61 -2.96 -6.63
C LEU A 81 9.84 -3.69 -7.16
N ASP A 82 9.81 -4.12 -8.41
CA ASP A 82 10.90 -4.82 -9.11
C ASP A 82 12.14 -3.92 -9.26
N ASP A 83 11.93 -2.67 -9.65
CA ASP A 83 13.04 -1.81 -10.04
C ASP A 83 13.61 -0.93 -8.92
N ASN A 84 12.92 -0.80 -7.76
CA ASN A 84 13.22 0.15 -6.66
C ASN A 84 13.52 1.60 -7.10
N THR A 85 13.33 1.94 -8.38
CA THR A 85 13.58 3.25 -8.97
C THR A 85 12.29 4.05 -9.07
N THR A 86 12.43 5.37 -8.94
CA THR A 86 11.32 6.30 -9.18
C THR A 86 10.91 6.22 -10.64
N LYS A 87 9.64 5.90 -10.89
CA LYS A 87 9.04 5.83 -12.22
C LYS A 87 8.24 7.07 -12.58
N GLY A 88 7.92 7.91 -11.60
CA GLY A 88 7.41 9.25 -11.84
C GLY A 88 6.78 9.89 -10.62
N TYR A 89 5.86 10.81 -10.86
CA TYR A 89 5.29 11.67 -9.83
C TYR A 89 3.79 11.44 -9.69
N VAL A 90 3.28 11.71 -8.49
CA VAL A 90 1.86 11.58 -8.17
C VAL A 90 1.44 12.69 -7.21
N GLY A 91 0.25 13.25 -7.40
CA GLY A 91 -0.28 14.27 -6.51
C GLY A 91 -1.77 14.49 -6.64
N GLY A 92 -2.38 15.10 -5.63
CA GLY A 92 -3.82 15.28 -5.60
C GLY A 92 -4.35 15.75 -4.24
N ILE A 93 -5.60 15.39 -3.99
CA ILE A 93 -6.35 15.75 -2.78
C ILE A 93 -6.93 14.48 -2.15
N ILE A 94 -6.82 14.39 -0.84
CA ILE A 94 -7.56 13.47 0.02
C ILE A 94 -8.62 14.27 0.76
N GLU A 95 -9.88 13.88 0.65
CA GLU A 95 -11.02 14.50 1.31
C GLU A 95 -11.62 13.52 2.32
N LYS A 96 -11.72 13.91 3.59
CA LYS A 96 -12.42 13.08 4.59
C LYS A 96 -13.92 13.15 4.34
N ARG A 97 -14.57 11.98 4.18
CA ARG A 97 -16.02 11.83 4.02
C ARG A 97 -16.53 10.79 5.04
N GLY A 98 -17.00 11.27 6.19
CA GLY A 98 -17.43 10.42 7.29
C GLY A 98 -16.33 9.44 7.73
N ARG A 99 -16.56 8.14 7.53
CA ARG A 99 -15.67 7.03 7.95
C ARG A 99 -14.61 6.64 6.92
N PHE A 100 -14.54 7.31 5.77
CA PHE A 100 -13.53 7.01 4.75
C PHE A 100 -12.90 8.29 4.17
N GLY A 101 -11.71 8.15 3.61
CA GLY A 101 -11.08 9.20 2.81
C GLY A 101 -11.38 8.97 1.33
N TYR A 102 -11.68 10.02 0.59
CA TYR A 102 -11.77 9.98 -0.87
C TYR A 102 -10.51 10.59 -1.46
N LEU A 103 -9.76 9.80 -2.23
CA LEU A 103 -8.53 10.25 -2.91
C LEU A 103 -8.84 10.54 -4.37
N ARG A 104 -8.43 11.72 -4.83
CA ARG A 104 -8.43 12.10 -6.25
C ARG A 104 -7.09 12.74 -6.60
N GLY A 105 -6.44 12.23 -7.63
CA GLY A 105 -5.11 12.71 -8.02
C GLY A 105 -4.79 12.47 -9.48
N ARG A 106 -3.60 12.94 -9.86
CA ARG A 106 -2.96 12.73 -11.14
C ARG A 106 -1.59 12.12 -10.90
N TRP A 107 -1.13 11.36 -11.88
CA TRP A 107 0.21 10.79 -11.91
C TRP A 107 0.78 10.93 -13.32
N ASN A 108 2.11 10.89 -13.40
CA ASN A 108 2.84 10.81 -14.66
C ASN A 108 4.11 9.98 -14.48
N THR A 109 4.70 9.56 -15.59
CA THR A 109 6.05 8.99 -15.63
C THR A 109 7.12 10.09 -15.57
N THR A 110 8.36 9.74 -15.21
CA THR A 110 9.48 10.69 -15.07
C THR A 110 9.77 11.45 -16.37
N ASP A 111 9.66 10.77 -17.51
CA ASP A 111 9.77 11.32 -18.87
C ASP A 111 8.48 12.00 -19.37
N ASN A 112 7.42 11.99 -18.54
CA ASN A 112 6.09 12.52 -18.85
C ASN A 112 5.44 11.93 -20.12
N SER A 113 5.93 10.78 -20.62
CA SER A 113 5.35 10.08 -21.77
C SER A 113 3.96 9.53 -21.48
N THR A 114 3.73 9.11 -20.23
CA THR A 114 2.45 8.57 -19.77
C THR A 114 1.95 9.38 -18.60
N ARG A 115 0.66 9.72 -18.61
CA ARG A 115 -0.01 10.39 -17.50
C ARG A 115 -1.42 9.87 -17.31
N GLY A 116 -1.94 10.10 -16.12
CA GLY A 116 -3.23 9.57 -15.76
C GLY A 116 -3.85 10.20 -14.54
N ARG A 117 -5.01 9.66 -14.20
CA ARG A 117 -5.75 9.99 -12.98
C ARG A 117 -5.74 8.79 -12.05
N VAL A 118 -5.77 9.05 -10.76
CA VAL A 118 -5.99 8.04 -9.72
C VAL A 118 -7.15 8.50 -8.86
N THR A 119 -8.13 7.62 -8.66
CA THR A 119 -9.27 7.89 -7.80
C THR A 119 -9.60 6.68 -6.96
N GLY A 120 -9.95 6.85 -5.70
CA GLY A 120 -10.32 5.73 -4.85
C GLY A 120 -10.71 6.12 -3.43
N ILE A 121 -10.97 5.10 -2.63
CA ILE A 121 -11.38 5.21 -1.24
C ILE A 121 -10.26 4.68 -0.35
N LEU A 122 -9.95 5.43 0.70
CA LEU A 122 -9.04 5.10 1.79
C LEU A 122 -9.89 4.70 3.01
N LYS A 123 -9.77 3.47 3.48
CA LYS A 123 -10.50 2.98 4.65
C LYS A 123 -9.66 1.98 5.42
N LYS A 124 -9.43 2.24 6.72
CA LYS A 124 -8.75 1.32 7.65
C LYS A 124 -7.39 0.79 7.13
N GLY A 125 -6.57 1.65 6.50
CA GLY A 125 -5.27 1.26 5.95
C GLY A 125 -5.32 0.62 4.56
N PHE A 126 -6.51 0.44 3.98
CA PHE A 126 -6.70 -0.06 2.61
C PHE A 126 -7.06 1.06 1.64
N PHE A 127 -6.48 0.99 0.45
CA PHE A 127 -6.86 1.79 -0.70
C PHE A 127 -7.54 0.89 -1.74
N ILE A 128 -8.70 1.30 -2.22
CA ILE A 128 -9.43 0.64 -3.31
C ILE A 128 -9.82 1.71 -4.33
N GLY A 129 -9.37 1.55 -5.56
CA GLY A 129 -9.56 2.59 -6.57
C GLY A 129 -9.38 2.13 -8.00
N LYS A 130 -9.23 3.13 -8.86
CA LYS A 130 -8.93 2.98 -10.28
C LYS A 130 -7.89 4.00 -10.71
N ILE A 131 -7.02 3.57 -11.62
CA ILE A 131 -6.14 4.45 -12.40
C ILE A 131 -6.71 4.56 -13.81
N THR A 132 -6.67 5.74 -14.40
CA THR A 132 -7.04 5.97 -15.80
C THR A 132 -5.81 6.44 -16.54
N ILE A 133 -5.40 5.72 -17.58
CA ILE A 133 -4.27 6.09 -18.44
C ILE A 133 -4.82 6.90 -19.61
N ASN A 134 -4.25 8.07 -19.90
CA ASN A 134 -4.62 8.94 -21.02
C ASN A 134 -6.14 9.26 -21.12
N ASN A 135 -6.85 9.22 -19.99
CA ASN A 135 -8.32 9.38 -19.88
C ASN A 135 -9.16 8.31 -20.60
N GLU A 136 -8.58 7.20 -21.01
CA GLU A 136 -9.29 6.14 -21.73
C GLU A 136 -9.67 5.00 -20.79
N ARG A 137 -8.77 4.04 -20.58
CA ARG A 137 -9.08 2.81 -19.87
C ARG A 137 -8.82 2.96 -18.37
N ALA A 138 -9.85 2.65 -17.59
CA ALA A 138 -9.75 2.53 -16.15
C ALA A 138 -9.27 1.12 -15.76
N GLN A 139 -8.14 1.03 -15.05
CA GLN A 139 -7.63 -0.19 -14.45
C GLN A 139 -7.86 -0.15 -12.94
N ARG A 140 -8.32 -1.25 -12.36
CA ARG A 140 -8.47 -1.37 -10.90
C ARG A 140 -7.10 -1.37 -10.22
N ILE A 141 -7.02 -0.65 -9.11
CA ILE A 141 -5.84 -0.59 -8.25
C ILE A 141 -6.29 -0.80 -6.81
N VAL A 142 -5.55 -1.62 -6.08
CA VAL A 142 -5.72 -1.79 -4.64
C VAL A 142 -4.39 -1.53 -3.96
N GLY A 143 -4.41 -1.22 -2.67
CA GLY A 143 -3.18 -0.97 -1.94
C GLY A 143 -3.35 -0.95 -0.45
N LEU A 144 -2.21 -1.02 0.24
CA LEU A 144 -2.10 -0.75 1.65
C LEU A 144 -1.44 0.60 1.81
N TYR A 145 -1.97 1.42 2.71
CA TYR A 145 -1.41 2.74 2.98
C TYR A 145 -1.18 2.95 4.47
N ARG A 146 -0.18 3.79 4.77
CA ARG A 146 0.10 4.30 6.11
C ARG A 146 0.18 5.82 6.04
N LEU A 147 -0.48 6.46 6.99
CA LEU A 147 -0.37 7.89 7.22
C LEU A 147 0.49 8.10 8.45
N ASP A 148 1.55 8.89 8.28
CA ASP A 148 2.32 9.47 9.37
C ASP A 148 1.87 10.92 9.54
N SER A 149 1.09 11.17 10.60
CA SER A 149 0.56 12.50 10.89
C SER A 149 1.62 13.47 11.41
N GLU A 150 2.67 12.96 12.06
CA GLU A 150 3.74 13.76 12.65
C GLU A 150 4.64 14.29 11.55
N ASN A 151 5.11 13.39 10.69
CA ASN A 151 5.97 13.73 9.56
C ASN A 151 5.21 14.22 8.33
N LYS A 152 3.87 14.17 8.38
CA LYS A 152 2.96 14.53 7.28
C LYS A 152 3.29 13.74 6.00
N VAL A 153 3.49 12.43 6.14
CA VAL A 153 3.84 11.53 5.03
C VAL A 153 2.74 10.50 4.80
N PHE A 154 2.48 10.23 3.53
CA PHE A 154 1.61 9.17 3.03
C PHE A 154 2.46 8.16 2.26
N HIS A 155 2.52 6.94 2.77
CA HIS A 155 3.13 5.81 2.09
C HIS A 155 2.05 4.88 1.57
N MET A 156 2.22 4.36 0.37
CA MET A 156 1.31 3.37 -0.20
C MET A 156 2.09 2.29 -0.92
N ARG A 157 1.79 1.02 -0.63
CA ARG A 157 2.09 -0.09 -1.53
C ARG A 157 0.83 -0.40 -2.31
N TRP A 158 0.95 -0.57 -3.61
CA TRP A 158 -0.19 -0.75 -4.49
C TRP A 158 0.03 -1.90 -5.45
N MET A 159 -1.07 -2.41 -5.99
CA MET A 159 -1.07 -3.44 -7.01
C MET A 159 -2.22 -3.24 -7.99
N THR A 160 -1.94 -3.56 -9.24
CA THR A 160 -2.90 -3.81 -10.30
C THR A 160 -2.83 -5.31 -10.65
N PRO A 161 -3.69 -5.85 -11.54
CA PRO A 161 -3.58 -7.24 -11.98
C PRO A 161 -2.22 -7.65 -12.56
N HIS A 162 -1.42 -6.69 -13.02
CA HIS A 162 -0.17 -6.98 -13.76
C HIS A 162 1.09 -6.41 -13.09
N LYS A 163 0.95 -5.48 -12.14
CA LYS A 163 2.07 -4.74 -11.58
C LYS A 163 1.86 -4.46 -10.10
N VAL A 164 2.95 -4.45 -9.36
CA VAL A 164 3.02 -4.03 -7.96
C VAL A 164 3.99 -2.87 -7.84
N GLY A 165 3.77 -2.00 -6.86
CA GLY A 165 4.64 -0.85 -6.66
C GLY A 165 4.40 -0.12 -5.36
N TRP A 166 5.02 1.05 -5.27
CA TRP A 166 5.01 1.90 -4.09
C TRP A 166 4.79 3.37 -4.48
N ALA A 167 4.37 4.16 -3.50
CA ALA A 167 4.28 5.61 -3.58
C ALA A 167 4.66 6.22 -2.24
N HIS A 168 5.37 7.34 -2.30
CA HIS A 168 5.83 8.12 -1.16
C HIS A 168 5.48 9.59 -1.35
N CYS A 169 4.55 10.10 -0.54
CA CYS A 169 3.99 11.44 -0.71
C CYS A 169 4.09 12.27 0.57
N ARG A 170 4.37 13.55 0.42
CA ARG A 170 4.18 14.55 1.47
C ARG A 170 2.74 15.04 1.46
N ILE A 171 2.23 15.38 2.64
CA ILE A 171 0.85 15.84 2.85
C ILE A 171 0.85 17.26 3.42
N LYS A 172 -0.08 18.09 2.96
CA LYS A 172 -0.35 19.41 3.51
C LYS A 172 -1.86 19.58 3.72
N LEU A 173 -2.28 19.83 4.95
CA LEU A 173 -3.67 20.18 5.27
C LEU A 173 -4.05 21.51 4.59
N ILE A 174 -5.27 21.59 4.09
CA ILE A 174 -5.84 22.74 3.39
C ILE A 174 -7.27 23.01 3.83
#